data_AF-A0A1S8MND9-F1
#
_entry.id   AF-A0A1S8MND9-F1
#
_cell.length_a   1.000
_cell.length_b   1.000
_cell.length_c   1.000
_cell.angle_alpha   90.00
_cell.angle_beta   90.00
_cell.angle_gamma   90.00
#
_symmetry.space_group_name_H-M   'P 1'
#
loop_
_entity.id
_entity.type
_entity.pdbx_description
1 polymer ?
#
loop_
_entity_poly.entity_id
_entity_poly.type
_entity_poly.pdbx_seq_one_letter_code
_entity_poly.pdbx_strand_id
1 'polypeptide(L)' 'MGGSNKEKIEAGNVSIKQYKERVDKIIKVIKEQEGLLTEFDDKIFNALIDRIEVLESTHFVFVLKNGMRIEEKI' A
#
# COMPACT_ATOMS: atom_id res chain seq x y z
N MET A 1 30.87 -24.17 9.91
CA MET A 1 30.47 -22.87 9.35
C MET A 1 29.03 -22.97 8.87
N GLY A 2 28.07 -22.36 9.56
CA GLY A 2 26.64 -22.52 9.23
C GLY A 2 25.74 -21.37 9.70
N GLY A 3 26.27 -20.14 9.77
CA GLY A 3 25.56 -18.99 10.35
C GLY A 3 24.82 -18.08 9.36
N SER A 4 25.07 -18.19 8.05
CA SER A 4 24.82 -17.05 7.14
C SER A 4 23.41 -16.94 6.55
N ASN A 5 22.56 -17.97 6.67
CA ASN A 5 21.23 -17.98 6.05
C ASN A 5 20.08 -17.62 7.01
N LYS A 6 20.21 -17.89 8.31
CA LYS A 6 19.14 -17.67 9.28
C LYS A 6 18.94 -16.17 9.58
N GLU A 7 20.04 -15.45 9.72
CA GLU A 7 20.06 -14.00 10.01
C GLU A 7 19.48 -13.16 8.87
N LYS A 8 19.69 -13.55 7.60
CA LYS A 8 19.13 -12.85 6.43
C LYS A 8 17.61 -13.04 6.30
N ILE A 9 17.13 -14.25 6.61
CA ILE A 9 15.69 -14.56 6.59
C ILE A 9 14.98 -13.82 7.73
N GLU A 10 15.60 -13.77 8.92
CA GLU A 10 15.07 -13.05 10.07
C GLU A 10 15.05 -11.53 9.84
N ALA A 11 16.10 -10.94 9.26
CA ALA A 11 16.14 -9.51 8.92
C ALA A 11 15.09 -9.13 7.85
N GLY A 12 14.89 -9.95 6.82
CA GLY A 12 13.84 -9.75 5.81
C GLY A 12 12.44 -9.80 6.41
N ASN A 13 12.19 -10.76 7.31
CA ASN A 13 10.91 -10.89 8.00
C ASN A 13 10.64 -9.72 8.96
N VAL A 14 11.67 -9.19 9.62
CA VAL A 14 11.58 -7.99 10.48
C VAL A 14 11.24 -6.76 9.63
N SER A 15 11.87 -6.58 8.48
CA SER A 15 11.58 -5.47 7.55
C SER A 15 10.14 -5.51 7.04
N ILE A 16 9.61 -6.69 6.72
CA ILE A 16 8.22 -6.86 6.26
C ILE A 16 7.23 -6.58 7.39
N LYS A 17 7.51 -7.05 8.61
CA LYS A 17 6.67 -6.77 9.79
C LYS A 17 6.62 -5.27 10.10
N GLN A 18 7.77 -4.61 10.10
CA GLN A 18 7.86 -3.16 10.32
C GLN A 18 7.12 -2.36 9.25
N TYR A 19 7.19 -2.80 7.98
CA TYR A 19 6.43 -2.19 6.90
C TYR A 19 4.92 -2.33 7.10
N LYS A 20 4.44 -3.55 7.43
CA LYS A 20 3.02 -3.79 7.72
C LYS A 20 2.53 -2.94 8.89
N GLU A 21 3.29 -2.87 9.98
CA GLU A 21 2.95 -2.03 11.13
C GLU A 21 2.85 -0.54 10.77
N ARG A 22 3.68 -0.04 9.86
CA ARG A 22 3.59 1.34 9.37
C ARG A 22 2.35 1.56 8.49
N VAL A 23 2.04 0.61 7.61
CA VAL A 23 0.85 0.65 6.76
C VAL A 23 -0.42 0.60 7.61
N ASP A 24 -0.49 -0.29 8.61
CA ASP A 24 -1.64 -0.41 9.50
C ASP A 24 -1.88 0.88 10.30
N LYS A 25 -0.81 1.56 10.74
CA LYS A 25 -0.91 2.87 11.41
C LYS A 25 -1.47 3.93 10.47
N ILE A 26 -1.04 3.97 9.21
CA ILE A 26 -1.57 4.92 8.21
C ILE A 26 -3.04 4.63 7.93
N ILE A 27 -3.41 3.37 7.73
CA ILE A 27 -4.81 2.95 7.52
C ILE A 27 -5.67 3.36 8.72
N LYS A 28 -5.17 3.15 9.94
CA LYS A 28 -5.88 3.52 11.16
C LYS A 28 -6.11 5.03 11.24
N VAL A 29 -5.09 5.85 10.99
CA VAL A 29 -5.23 7.32 10.97
C VAL A 29 -6.25 7.77 9.91
N ILE A 30 -6.21 7.18 8.71
CA ILE A 30 -7.15 7.51 7.62
C ILE A 30 -8.59 7.11 8.00
N LYS A 31 -8.79 5.95 8.63
CA LYS A 31 -10.11 5.45 9.04
C LYS A 31 -10.70 6.20 10.24
N GLU A 32 -9.85 6.70 11.14
CA GLU A 32 -10.28 7.43 12.34
C GLU A 32 -10.63 8.89 12.06
N GLN A 33 -10.21 9.45 10.93
CA GLN A 33 -10.65 10.77 10.53
C GLN A 33 -11.96 10.69 9.72
N GLU A 34 -13.08 10.72 10.44
CA GLU A 34 -14.38 11.07 9.86
C GLU A 34 -14.25 12.40 9.11
N GLY A 35 -14.38 12.35 7.78
CA GLY A 35 -14.36 13.52 6.92
C GLY A 35 -13.04 13.82 6.20
N LEU A 36 -11.96 13.03 6.32
CA LEU A 36 -10.75 13.32 5.53
C LEU A 36 -10.96 13.13 4.01
N LEU A 37 -11.90 12.29 3.61
CA LEU A 37 -12.34 12.12 2.22
C LEU A 37 -13.42 13.14 1.82
N THR A 38 -13.61 14.25 2.53
CA THR A 38 -14.44 15.35 1.99
C THR A 38 -13.75 16.04 0.82
N GLU A 39 -12.42 16.00 0.74
CA GLU A 39 -11.65 16.57 -0.37
C GLU A 39 -10.57 15.57 -0.80
N PHE A 40 -10.66 15.12 -2.05
CA PHE A 40 -9.67 14.22 -2.64
C PHE A 40 -8.36 14.99 -2.90
N ASP A 41 -7.24 14.54 -2.30
CA ASP A 41 -5.93 15.13 -2.57
C ASP A 41 -5.32 14.56 -3.85
N ASP A 42 -5.57 15.27 -4.95
CA ASP A 42 -5.03 14.97 -6.27
C ASP A 42 -3.50 14.84 -6.27
N LYS A 43 -2.78 15.58 -5.42
CA LYS A 43 -1.32 15.57 -5.41
C LYS A 43 -0.81 14.27 -4.83
N ILE A 44 -1.42 13.80 -3.74
CA ILE A 44 -1.07 12.51 -3.12
C ILE A 44 -1.42 11.37 -4.08
N PHE A 45 -2.61 11.42 -4.68
CA PHE A 45 -3.04 10.39 -5.62
C PHE A 45 -2.09 10.28 -6.83
N ASN A 46 -1.77 11.39 -7.49
CA ASN A 46 -0.84 11.42 -8.62
C ASN A 46 0.61 11.08 -8.24
N ALA A 47 0.99 11.32 -6.97
CA ALA A 47 2.29 10.92 -6.47
C ALA A 47 2.39 9.39 -6.32
N LEU A 48 1.31 8.72 -5.91
CA LEU A 48 1.28 7.29 -5.61
C LEU A 48 0.95 6.41 -6.82
N ILE A 49 0.00 6.84 -7.65
CA ILE A 49 -0.47 6.07 -8.80
C ILE A 49 0.51 6.21 -9.97
N ASP A 50 0.83 5.06 -10.57
CA ASP A 50 1.53 4.96 -11.86
C ASP A 50 0.52 4.94 -13.00
N ARG A 51 -0.47 4.05 -12.92
CA ARG A 51 -1.56 3.95 -13.89
C ARG A 51 -2.81 3.32 -13.30
N ILE A 52 -3.93 3.52 -13.98
CA ILE A 52 -5.22 2.91 -13.67
C ILE A 52 -5.60 2.00 -14.83
N GLU A 53 -5.85 0.74 -14.54
CA GLU A 53 -6.35 -0.24 -15.50
C GLU A 53 -7.87 -0.37 -15.27
N VAL A 54 -8.67 -0.01 -16.27
CA VAL A 54 -10.12 -0.13 -16.23
C VAL A 54 -10.48 -1.47 -16.88
N LEU A 55 -10.92 -2.43 -16.07
CA LEU A 55 -11.33 -3.75 -16.57
C LEU A 55 -12.80 -3.72 -16.99
N GLU A 56 -13.64 -3.12 -16.16
CA GLU A 56 -15.07 -2.92 -16.40
C GLU A 56 -15.49 -1.57 -15.79
N SER A 57 -16.71 -1.10 -16.09
CA SER A 57 -17.22 0.17 -15.54
C SER A 57 -17.31 0.19 -14.01
N THR A 58 -17.31 -0.97 -13.35
CA THR A 58 -17.34 -1.13 -11.89
C THR A 58 -16.10 -1.83 -11.35
N HIS A 59 -15.06 -2.04 -12.17
CA HIS A 59 -13.88 -2.81 -11.81
C HIS A 59 -12.60 -2.10 -12.24
N PHE A 60 -11.87 -1.59 -11.24
CA PHE A 60 -10.69 -0.77 -11.41
C PHE A 60 -9.48 -1.44 -10.75
N VAL A 61 -8.32 -1.32 -11.39
CA VAL A 61 -7.04 -1.71 -10.79
C VAL A 61 -6.12 -0.50 -10.77
N PHE A 62 -5.78 -0.05 -9.57
CA PHE A 62 -4.82 1.00 -9.33
C PHE A 62 -3.41 0.40 -9.22
N VAL A 63 -2.54 0.75 -10.16
CA VAL A 63 -1.13 0.36 -10.14
C VAL A 63 -0.35 1.50 -9.53
N LEU A 64 0.33 1.25 -8.42
CA LEU A 64 1.17 2.23 -7.74
C LEU A 64 2.59 2.22 -8.33
N LYS A 65 3.33 3.31 -8.16
CA LYS A 65 4.73 3.43 -8.66
C LYS A 65 5.70 2.42 -8.07
N ASN A 66 5.36 1.80 -6.94
CA ASN A 66 6.14 0.71 -6.35
C ASN A 66 5.78 -0.68 -6.93
N GLY A 67 4.90 -0.73 -7.93
CA GLY A 67 4.41 -1.96 -8.56
C GLY A 67 3.25 -2.65 -7.81
N MET A 68 2.80 -2.11 -6.67
CA MET A 68 1.66 -2.65 -5.93
C MET A 68 0.37 -2.45 -6.74
N ARG A 69 -0.49 -3.46 -6.76
CA ARG A 69 -1.77 -3.44 -7.45
C ARG A 69 -2.89 -3.50 -6.42
N ILE A 70 -3.80 -2.53 -6.47
CA ILE A 70 -4.99 -2.47 -5.62
C ILE A 70 -6.21 -2.64 -6.54
N GLU A 71 -6.97 -3.69 -6.31
CA GLU A 71 -8.19 -4.01 -7.06
C GLU A 71 -9.40 -3.49 -6.28
N GLU A 72 -10.24 -2.70 -6.94
CA GLU A 72 -11.46 -2.13 -6.38
C GLU A 72 -12.66 -2.51 -7.25
N LYS A 73 -13.72 -3.03 -6.61
CA LYS A 73 -14.99 -3.39 -7.24
C LYS A 73 -16.12 -2.65 -6.52
N ILE A 74 -16.86 -1.85 -7.28
CA ILE A 74 -17.96 -1.01 -6.79
C ILE A 74 -19.30 -1.68 -7.11
#